data_AF-M0JFH8-F1
#
_entry.id   AF-M0JFH8-F1
#
_cell.length_a   1.000
_cell.length_b   1.000
_cell.length_c   1.000
_cell.angle_alpha   90.00
_cell.angle_beta   90.00
_cell.angle_gamma   90.00
#
_symmetry.space_group_name_H-M   'P 1'
#
loop_
_entity.id
_entity.type
_entity.pdbx_description
1 polymer ?
#
loop_
_entity_poly.entity_id
_entity_poly.type
_entity_poly.pdbx_seq_one_letter_code
_entity_poly.pdbx_strand_id
1 'polypeptide(L)' 'MTQCAEDGCENEAAVELHIPWDANREVCPDHARVWAQKDGVVPAPLEGHEDKWP' A
#
# COMPACT_ATOMS: atom_id res chain seq x y z
N MET A 1 4.65 -12.84 -5.03
CA MET A 1 3.61 -11.81 -5.07
C MET A 1 3.07 -11.70 -3.67
N THR A 2 3.29 -10.56 -3.02
CA THR A 2 2.76 -10.31 -1.68
C THR A 2 1.26 -10.01 -1.81
N GLN A 3 0.43 -10.54 -0.91
CA GLN A 3 -1.00 -10.23 -0.89
C GLN A 3 -1.23 -8.93 -0.11
N CYS A 4 -2.26 -8.18 -0.48
CA CYS A 4 -2.70 -7.00 0.27
C CYS A 4 -2.88 -7.34 1.76
N ALA A 5 -2.28 -6.54 2.64
CA ALA A 5 -2.35 -6.72 4.10
C ALA A 5 -3.72 -6.37 4.71
N GLU A 6 -4.63 -5.78 3.92
CA GLU A 6 -5.99 -5.48 4.37
C GLU A 6 -6.84 -6.74 4.50
N ASP A 7 -7.58 -6.83 5.61
CA ASP A 7 -8.42 -7.98 5.92
C ASP A 7 -9.51 -8.17 4.86
N GLY A 8 -9.66 -9.41 4.38
CA GLY A 8 -10.63 -9.75 3.34
C GLY A 8 -10.25 -9.30 1.91
N CYS A 9 -9.02 -8.83 1.69
CA CYS A 9 -8.54 -8.49 0.35
C CYS A 9 -7.59 -9.55 -0.22
N GLU A 10 -7.95 -10.11 -1.38
CA GLU A 10 -7.16 -11.11 -2.11
C GLU A 10 -6.32 -10.50 -3.25
N ASN A 11 -6.32 -9.18 -3.37
CA ASN A 11 -5.57 -8.50 -4.42
C ASN A 11 -4.06 -8.53 -4.15
N GLU A 12 -3.29 -8.46 -5.23
CA GLU A 12 -1.83 -8.32 -5.16
C GLU A 12 -1.44 -6.96 -4.54
N ALA A 13 -0.53 -7.01 -3.57
CA ALA A 13 0.12 -5.83 -3.04
C ALA A 13 1.09 -5.26 -4.07
N ALA A 14 1.04 -3.95 -4.27
CA ALA A 14 1.91 -3.22 -5.19
C ALA A 14 2.46 -1.94 -4.57
N VAL A 15 2.12 -1.67 -3.31
CA VAL A 15 2.37 -0.41 -2.61
C VAL A 15 2.79 -0.70 -1.19
N GLU A 16 3.93 -0.16 -0.76
CA GLU A 16 4.30 -0.07 0.64
C GLU A 16 3.80 1.26 1.23
N LEU A 17 3.09 1.18 2.35
CA LEU A 17 2.66 2.33 3.14
C LEU A 17 3.70 2.60 4.22
N HIS A 18 4.28 3.79 4.21
CA HIS A 18 5.02 4.31 5.35
C HIS A 18 4.06 5.01 6.30
N ILE A 19 3.81 4.37 7.44
CA ILE A 19 2.86 4.84 8.44
C ILE A 19 3.66 5.36 9.66
N PRO A 20 3.52 6.64 10.05
CA PRO A 20 4.36 7.21 11.11
C PRO A 20 3.96 6.77 12.53
N TRP A 21 2.79 6.16 12.68
CA TRP A 21 2.19 5.77 13.97
C TRP A 21 1.89 4.26 14.07
N ASP A 22 2.26 3.48 13.06
CA ASP A 22 2.10 2.02 13.01
C ASP A 22 3.27 1.40 12.20
N ALA A 23 3.28 0.08 12.02
CA ALA A 23 4.24 -0.56 11.13
C ALA A 23 3.95 -0.23 9.65
N ASN A 24 4.97 -0.30 8.80
CA ASN A 24 4.77 -0.23 7.36
C ASN A 24 3.88 -1.40 6.89
N ARG A 25 3.06 -1.16 5.86
CA ARG A 25 2.10 -2.15 5.36
C ARG A 25 2.15 -2.25 3.85
N GLU A 26 2.14 -3.47 3.33
CA GLU A 26 2.05 -3.72 1.89
C GLU A 26 0.59 -3.91 1.47
N VAL A 27 0.07 -3.06 0.60
CA VAL A 27 -1.34 -3.06 0.19
C VAL A 27 -1.49 -2.97 -1.33
N CYS A 28 -2.68 -3.30 -1.82
CA CYS A 28 -3.02 -3.09 -3.21
C CYS A 28 -3.22 -1.58 -3.51
N PRO A 29 -3.15 -1.16 -4.79
CA PRO A 29 -3.32 0.24 -5.18
C PRO A 29 -4.64 0.88 -4.71
N ASP A 30 -5.72 0.11 -4.65
CA ASP A 30 -7.02 0.62 -4.18
C ASP A 30 -7.03 0.93 -2.69
N HIS A 31 -6.50 0.04 -1.85
CA HIS A 31 -6.37 0.30 -0.42
C HIS A 31 -5.33 1.37 -0.13
N ALA A 32 -4.25 1.46 -0.92
CA ALA A 32 -3.28 2.53 -0.79
C ALA A 32 -3.93 3.92 -0.92
N ARG A 33 -4.88 4.11 -1.85
CA ARG A 33 -5.61 5.38 -2.02
C ARG A 33 -6.43 5.75 -0.79
N VAL A 34 -7.03 4.78 -0.11
CA VAL A 34 -7.78 5.00 1.13
C VAL A 34 -6.82 5.37 2.26
N TRP A 35 -5.71 4.65 2.37
CA TRP A 35 -4.70 4.88 3.40
C TRP A 35 -3.98 6.21 3.25
N ALA A 36 -3.72 6.66 2.02
CA ALA A 36 -3.09 7.95 1.72
C ALA A 36 -3.90 9.18 2.19
N GLN A 37 -5.17 8.99 2.57
CA GLN A 37 -6.00 10.05 3.16
C GLN A 37 -5.74 10.24 4.66
N LYS A 38 -5.05 9.30 5.32
CA LYS A 38 -4.74 9.38 6.75
C LYS A 38 -3.50 10.25 6.96
N ASP A 39 -3.46 10.91 8.12
CA ASP A 39 -2.39 11.85 8.44
C ASP A 39 -1.02 11.18 8.46
N GLY A 40 -0.11 11.76 7.69
CA GLY A 40 1.29 11.36 7.59
C GLY A 40 1.56 10.03 6.86
N VAL A 41 0.54 9.36 6.32
CA VAL A 41 0.73 8.11 5.56
C VAL A 41 1.29 8.42 4.18
N VAL A 42 2.47 7.87 3.87
CA VAL A 42 3.13 8.05 2.58
C VAL A 42 3.14 6.72 1.83
N PRO A 43 2.37 6.58 0.75
CA PRO A 43 2.44 5.40 -0.09
C PRO A 43 3.63 5.47 -1.07
N ALA A 44 4.32 4.35 -1.25
CA ALA A 44 5.41 4.17 -2.19
C ALA A 44 5.19 2.88 -3.00
N PRO A 45 5.50 2.84 -4.31
CA PRO A 45 5.41 1.61 -5.08
C PRO A 45 6.41 0.57 -4.55
N LEU A 46 6.00 -0.71 -4.52
CA LEU A 46 6.94 -1.80 -4.28
C LEU A 46 7.94 -1.91 -5.45
N GLU A 47 9.15 -2.39 -5.19
CA GLU A 47 10.17 -2.57 -6.22
C GLU A 47 9.62 -3.43 -7.38
N GLY A 48 9.71 -2.91 -8.62
CA GLY A 48 9.19 -3.55 -9.82
C GLY A 48 7.68 -3.34 -10.10
N HIS A 49 6.98 -2.56 -9.26
CA HIS A 49 5.59 -2.15 -9.48
C HIS A 49 5.46 -0.67 -9.84
N GLU A 50 6.56 -0.02 -10.19
CA GLU A 50 6.67 1.39 -10.56
C GLU A 50 5.70 1.77 -11.70
N ASP A 51 5.48 0.86 -12.66
CA ASP A 51 4.56 1.06 -13.79
C ASP A 51 3.08 1.13 -13.42
N LYS A 52 2.71 0.71 -12.20
CA LYS A 52 1.32 0.73 -11.70
C LYS A 52 1.03 1.94 -10.80
N TRP A 53 1.99 2.86 -10.68
CA TRP A 53 1.91 4.07 -9.88
C TRP A 53 1.73 5.32 -10.76
N PRO A 54 0.81 6.26 -10.44
CA PRO A 54 0.66 7.51 -11.18
C PRO A 54 1.70 8.58 -10.82
#